data_AF-A0A2N5TGS2-F1
#
_entry.id   AF-A0A2N5TGS2-F1
#
_cell.length_a   1.000
_cell.length_b   1.000
_cell.length_c   1.000
_cell.angle_alpha   90.00
_cell.angle_beta   90.00
_cell.angle_gamma   90.00
#
_symmetry.space_group_name_H-M   'P 1'
#
loop_
_entity.id
_entity.type
_entity.pdbx_description
1 polymer ?
#
loop_
_entity_poly.entity_id
_entity_poly.type
_entity_poly.pdbx_seq_one_letter_code
_entity_poly.pdbx_strand_id
1 'polypeptide(L)'
;MDLDHPPSTSLANTQTLPKLLDIQVLNKEEKIKLLVKEHILLWNQSVEAQTKGATKELKVLLNSAQETQKSLQKLISRKEVEEYVKGWNPWKVKAEIFPSPKGKGKKRSSSSQEMRGHYNNPQKWKQLTSLGKTLMSAYNNM
;
A
#
# COMPACT_ATOMS: atom_id res chain seq x y z
N MET A 1 32.26 -63.37 -26.32
CA MET A 1 30.87 -62.88 -26.42
C MET A 1 30.47 -62.50 -25.02
N ASP A 2 30.23 -61.23 -24.74
CA ASP A 2 29.44 -60.81 -23.59
C ASP A 2 28.86 -59.43 -23.91
N LEU A 3 27.53 -59.36 -23.85
CA LEU A 3 26.68 -58.24 -24.23
C LEU A 3 26.20 -57.52 -22.95
N ASP A 4 25.78 -56.27 -23.15
CA ASP A 4 25.01 -55.43 -22.22
C ASP A 4 25.80 -54.79 -21.06
N HIS A 5 25.73 -53.46 -20.93
CA HIS A 5 24.65 -52.77 -20.22
C HIS A 5 24.50 -51.32 -20.74
N PRO A 6 23.27 -50.77 -20.81
CA PRO A 6 22.98 -49.44 -21.34
C PRO A 6 23.22 -48.31 -20.31
N PRO A 7 23.40 -47.04 -20.73
CA PRO A 7 23.41 -45.92 -19.80
C PRO A 7 21.98 -45.66 -19.32
N SER A 8 21.72 -45.99 -18.06
CA SER A 8 20.45 -45.70 -17.39
C SER A 8 20.43 -44.30 -16.78
N THR A 9 19.27 -43.66 -16.96
CA THR A 9 18.65 -42.63 -16.11
C THR A 9 19.30 -41.25 -15.97
N SER A 10 18.64 -40.25 -16.57
CA SER A 10 18.31 -38.98 -15.89
C SER A 10 17.38 -38.11 -16.77
N LEU A 11 16.11 -38.51 -16.92
CA LEU A 11 15.04 -37.58 -17.32
C LEU A 11 14.40 -37.03 -16.05
N ALA A 12 14.99 -35.96 -15.52
CA ALA A 12 14.41 -35.17 -14.43
C ALA A 12 13.15 -34.46 -14.95
N ASN A 13 12.01 -35.12 -14.79
CA ASN A 13 10.69 -34.62 -15.13
C ASN A 13 10.32 -33.44 -14.21
N THR A 14 10.72 -32.23 -14.61
CA THR A 14 10.38 -30.99 -13.92
C THR A 14 9.06 -30.46 -14.49
N GLN A 15 7.94 -31.11 -14.13
CA GLN A 15 6.60 -30.73 -14.63
C GLN A 15 5.60 -30.36 -13.53
N THR A 16 6.04 -30.21 -12.28
CA THR A 16 5.17 -29.93 -11.12
C THR A 16 5.04 -28.45 -10.77
N LEU A 17 5.85 -27.55 -11.36
CA LEU A 17 5.78 -26.11 -11.10
C LEU A 17 4.60 -25.36 -11.78
N PRO A 18 4.21 -25.65 -13.05
CA PRO A 18 3.18 -24.87 -13.74
C PRO A 18 1.81 -24.96 -13.07
N LYS A 19 1.44 -26.17 -12.62
CA LYS A 19 0.12 -26.45 -12.06
C LYS A 19 -0.14 -25.70 -10.75
N LEU A 20 0.90 -25.50 -9.93
CA LEU A 20 0.79 -24.76 -8.67
C LEU A 20 0.59 -23.26 -8.92
N LEU A 21 1.26 -22.71 -9.93
CA LEU A 21 1.09 -21.32 -10.36
C LEU A 21 -0.31 -21.11 -10.96
N ASP A 22 -0.79 -22.01 -11.82
CA ASP A 22 -2.14 -21.93 -12.40
C ASP A 22 -3.25 -22.01 -11.34
N ILE A 23 -3.11 -22.89 -10.34
CA ILE A 23 -4.05 -22.95 -9.20
C ILE A 23 -4.03 -21.64 -8.40
N GLN A 24 -2.84 -21.04 -8.22
CA GLN A 24 -2.72 -19.76 -7.53
C GLN A 24 -3.31 -18.60 -8.35
N VAL A 25 -3.20 -18.63 -9.67
CA VAL A 25 -3.78 -17.65 -10.60
C VAL A 25 -5.30 -17.78 -10.63
N LEU A 26 -5.86 -18.98 -10.76
CA LEU A 26 -7.30 -19.23 -10.68
C LEU A 26 -7.89 -18.70 -9.36
N ASN A 27 -7.22 -18.95 -8.24
CA ASN A 27 -7.64 -18.44 -6.93
C ASN A 27 -7.60 -16.89 -6.85
N LYS A 28 -6.59 -16.25 -7.48
CA LYS A 28 -6.51 -14.79 -7.56
C LYS A 28 -7.65 -14.22 -8.41
N GLU A 29 -7.97 -14.83 -9.55
CA GLU A 29 -9.07 -14.39 -10.42
C GLU A 29 -10.45 -14.55 -9.76
N GLU A 30 -10.69 -15.65 -9.06
CA GLU A 30 -11.95 -15.87 -8.33
C GLU A 30 -12.11 -14.85 -7.20
N LYS A 31 -11.04 -14.58 -6.45
CA LYS A 31 -11.01 -13.51 -5.43
C LYS A 31 -11.28 -12.15 -6.03
N ILE A 32 -10.66 -11.85 -7.17
CA ILE A 32 -10.91 -10.63 -7.94
C ILE A 32 -12.39 -10.53 -8.29
N LYS A 33 -12.99 -11.58 -8.88
CA LYS A 33 -14.41 -11.59 -9.27
C LYS A 33 -15.33 -11.38 -8.07
N LEU A 34 -15.04 -12.02 -6.94
CA LEU A 34 -15.82 -11.86 -5.71
C LEU A 34 -15.72 -10.43 -5.16
N LEU A 35 -14.51 -9.89 -5.05
CA LEU A 35 -14.28 -8.53 -4.59
C LEU A 35 -14.88 -7.48 -5.53
N VAL A 36 -14.83 -7.70 -6.84
CA VAL A 36 -15.48 -6.82 -7.84
C VAL A 36 -16.99 -6.83 -7.66
N LYS A 37 -17.62 -8.00 -7.47
CA LYS A 37 -19.06 -8.10 -7.19
C LYS A 37 -19.45 -7.34 -5.92
N GLU A 38 -18.69 -7.53 -4.84
CA GLU A 38 -18.90 -6.81 -3.59
C GLU A 38 -18.74 -5.30 -3.77
N HIS A 39 -17.73 -4.88 -4.53
CA HIS A 39 -17.48 -3.47 -4.82
C HIS A 39 -18.61 -2.84 -5.64
N ILE A 40 -19.15 -3.55 -6.63
CA ILE A 40 -20.30 -3.11 -7.43
C ILE A 40 -21.57 -3.00 -6.56
N LEU A 41 -21.77 -3.96 -5.65
CA LEU A 41 -22.89 -3.90 -4.69
C LEU A 41 -22.79 -2.65 -3.81
N LEU A 42 -21.61 -2.41 -3.22
CA LEU A 42 -21.33 -1.23 -2.40
C LEU A 42 -21.48 0.07 -3.20
N TRP A 43 -21.11 0.06 -4.47
CA TRP A 43 -21.31 1.20 -5.37
C TRP A 43 -22.80 1.51 -5.55
N ASN A 44 -23.62 0.52 -5.92
CA ASN A 44 -25.06 0.70 -6.09
C ASN A 44 -25.73 1.21 -4.80
N GLN A 45 -25.41 0.60 -3.65
CA GLN A 45 -25.88 1.05 -2.34
C GLN A 45 -25.44 2.48 -2.03
N SER A 46 -24.20 2.85 -2.39
CA SER A 46 -23.70 4.21 -2.19
C SER A 46 -24.39 5.22 -3.11
N VAL A 47 -24.78 4.84 -4.33
CA VAL A 47 -25.55 5.69 -5.25
C VAL A 47 -26.98 5.90 -4.73
N GLU A 48 -27.63 4.84 -4.24
CA GLU A 48 -28.95 4.94 -3.62
C GLU A 48 -28.90 5.79 -2.34
N ALA A 49 -27.95 5.53 -1.45
CA ALA A 49 -27.79 6.29 -0.22
C ALA A 49 -27.41 7.76 -0.48
N GLN A 50 -26.74 8.06 -1.60
CA GLN A 50 -26.48 9.44 -2.02
C GLN A 50 -27.77 10.22 -2.29
N THR A 51 -28.80 9.58 -2.87
CA THR A 51 -30.10 10.25 -3.08
C THR A 51 -30.78 10.65 -1.76
N LYS A 52 -30.47 9.93 -0.67
CA LYS A 52 -30.97 10.20 0.69
C LYS A 52 -30.12 11.23 1.44
N GLY A 53 -29.03 11.73 0.83
CA GLY A 53 -28.15 12.76 1.38
C GLY A 53 -27.02 12.23 2.27
N ALA A 54 -26.34 13.16 2.96
CA ALA A 54 -25.14 12.90 3.76
C ALA A 54 -25.43 12.19 5.10
N THR A 55 -25.81 10.92 5.03
CA THR A 55 -26.09 10.07 6.19
C THR A 55 -24.84 9.36 6.72
N LYS A 56 -24.86 8.98 8.00
CA LYS A 56 -23.77 8.19 8.60
C LYS A 56 -23.59 6.84 7.91
N GLU A 57 -24.68 6.24 7.42
CA GLU A 57 -24.68 4.98 6.68
C GLU A 57 -23.90 5.11 5.37
N LEU A 58 -24.13 6.19 4.61
CA LEU A 58 -23.37 6.46 3.39
C LEU A 58 -21.87 6.59 3.66
N LYS A 59 -21.47 7.17 4.80
CA LYS A 59 -20.07 7.24 5.20
C LYS A 59 -19.46 5.85 5.48
N VAL A 60 -20.23 4.94 6.08
CA VAL A 60 -19.81 3.56 6.32
C VAL A 60 -19.69 2.82 4.99
N LEU A 61 -20.67 2.93 4.10
CA LEU A 61 -20.63 2.33 2.76
C LEU A 61 -19.42 2.80 1.95
N LEU A 62 -19.15 4.12 1.94
CA LEU A 62 -17.98 4.69 1.26
C LEU A 62 -16.66 4.22 1.88
N ASN A 63 -16.58 4.04 3.21
CA ASN A 63 -15.40 3.46 3.85
C ASN A 63 -15.19 2.01 3.43
N SER A 64 -16.24 1.18 3.44
CA SER A 64 -16.17 -0.20 2.98
C SER A 64 -15.73 -0.27 1.51
N ALA A 65 -16.32 0.57 0.66
CA ALA A 65 -15.94 0.67 -0.75
C ALA A 65 -14.46 1.05 -0.93
N GLN A 66 -13.92 1.93 -0.10
CA GLN A 66 -12.49 2.28 -0.11
C GLN A 66 -11.60 1.09 0.26
N GLU A 67 -11.97 0.28 1.25
CA GLU A 67 -11.21 -0.90 1.66
C GLU A 67 -11.28 -2.02 0.61
N THR A 68 -12.45 -2.27 0.01
CA THR A 68 -12.60 -3.21 -1.11
C THR A 68 -11.77 -2.75 -2.30
N GLN A 69 -11.81 -1.45 -2.63
CA GLN A 69 -11.02 -0.93 -3.74
C GLN A 69 -9.51 -1.00 -3.49
N LYS A 70 -9.03 -0.71 -2.28
CA LYS A 70 -7.61 -0.93 -1.91
C LYS A 70 -7.20 -2.39 -2.05
N SER A 71 -8.09 -3.31 -1.67
CA SER A 71 -7.84 -4.74 -1.78
C SER A 71 -7.77 -5.19 -3.24
N LEU A 72 -8.66 -4.69 -4.09
CA LEU A 72 -8.61 -4.89 -5.55
C LEU A 72 -7.33 -4.30 -6.16
N GLN A 73 -6.90 -3.11 -5.73
CA GLN A 73 -5.67 -2.47 -6.22
C GLN A 73 -4.38 -3.22 -5.86
N LYS A 74 -4.43 -4.14 -4.88
CA LYS A 74 -3.30 -5.04 -4.59
C LYS A 74 -3.22 -6.20 -5.57
N LEU A 75 -4.35 -6.54 -6.21
CA LEU A 75 -4.47 -7.69 -7.11
C LEU A 75 -4.45 -7.27 -8.59
N ILE A 76 -4.95 -6.06 -8.89
CA ILE A 76 -5.14 -5.54 -10.26
C ILE A 76 -4.75 -4.04 -10.31
N SER A 77 -4.47 -3.53 -11.51
CA SER A 77 -4.26 -2.11 -11.77
C SER A 77 -5.50 -1.26 -11.44
N ARG A 78 -5.28 -0.02 -10.99
CA ARG A 78 -6.36 0.95 -10.72
C ARG A 78 -7.30 1.18 -11.89
N LYS A 79 -6.75 1.23 -13.12
CA LYS A 79 -7.52 1.49 -14.34
C LYS A 79 -8.60 0.43 -14.57
N GLU A 80 -8.23 -0.84 -14.43
CA GLU A 80 -9.15 -1.97 -14.60
C GLU A 80 -10.23 -1.95 -13.52
N VAL A 81 -9.85 -1.63 -12.27
CA VAL A 81 -10.82 -1.49 -11.17
C VAL A 81 -11.82 -0.36 -11.42
N GLU A 82 -11.36 0.79 -11.91
CA GLU A 82 -12.22 1.92 -12.27
C GLU A 82 -13.14 1.57 -13.46
N GLU A 83 -12.66 0.79 -14.43
CA GLU A 83 -13.44 0.34 -15.58
C GLU A 83 -14.65 -0.51 -15.17
N TYR A 84 -14.48 -1.41 -14.18
CA TYR A 84 -15.60 -2.21 -13.64
C TYR A 84 -16.72 -1.38 -13.00
N VAL A 85 -16.39 -0.16 -12.54
CA VAL A 85 -17.34 0.72 -11.83
C VAL A 85 -17.60 2.00 -12.62
N LYS A 86 -17.44 1.95 -13.96
CA LYS A 86 -17.66 3.09 -14.88
C LYS A 86 -16.96 4.39 -14.45
N GLY A 87 -15.73 4.28 -13.93
CA GLY A 87 -14.94 5.42 -13.47
C GLY A 87 -15.33 5.98 -12.10
N TRP A 88 -16.17 5.27 -11.33
CA TRP A 88 -16.53 5.69 -9.99
C TRP A 88 -15.34 5.65 -9.04
N ASN A 89 -15.17 6.74 -8.28
CA ASN A 89 -14.11 6.88 -7.30
C ASN A 89 -14.68 7.24 -5.92
N PRO A 90 -14.66 6.32 -4.94
CA PRO A 90 -15.24 6.54 -3.62
C PRO A 90 -14.50 7.59 -2.81
N TRP A 91 -13.22 7.90 -3.09
CA TRP A 91 -12.52 9.03 -2.46
C TRP A 91 -13.05 10.37 -2.94
N LYS A 92 -13.32 10.52 -4.25
CA LYS A 92 -13.90 11.76 -4.80
C LYS A 92 -15.31 11.98 -4.25
N VAL A 93 -16.16 10.97 -4.33
CA VAL A 93 -17.55 11.03 -3.84
C VAL A 93 -17.59 11.34 -2.34
N LYS A 94 -16.75 10.67 -1.53
CA LYS A 94 -16.66 10.97 -0.10
C LYS A 94 -16.19 12.40 0.16
N ALA A 95 -15.25 12.92 -0.63
CA ALA A 95 -14.75 14.29 -0.47
C ALA A 95 -15.80 15.36 -0.86
N GLU A 96 -16.65 15.07 -1.84
CA GLU A 96 -17.76 15.94 -2.25
C GLU A 96 -18.87 15.98 -1.19
N ILE A 97 -19.24 14.83 -0.63
CA ILE A 97 -20.35 14.70 0.32
C ILE A 97 -19.94 15.09 1.75
N PHE A 98 -18.72 14.71 2.14
CA PHE A 98 -18.15 15.02 3.44
C PHE A 98 -16.91 15.90 3.23
N PRO A 99 -17.09 17.18 2.86
CA PRO A 99 -15.95 18.08 2.75
C PRO A 99 -15.27 18.13 4.11
N SER A 100 -14.05 17.62 4.17
CA SER A 100 -13.21 17.87 5.33
C SER A 100 -13.02 19.39 5.39
N PRO A 101 -13.24 20.05 6.55
CA PRO A 101 -12.88 21.45 6.68
C PRO A 101 -11.43 21.54 6.22
N LYS A 102 -11.16 22.35 5.19
CA LYS A 102 -9.81 22.58 4.67
C LYS A 102 -9.02 23.25 5.79
N GLY A 103 -8.55 22.45 6.73
CA GLY A 103 -7.74 22.89 7.83
C GLY A 103 -6.49 23.45 7.19
N LYS A 104 -6.23 24.74 7.43
CA LYS A 104 -4.89 25.30 7.25
C LYS A 104 -3.91 24.26 7.77
N GLY A 105 -3.07 23.73 6.89
CA GLY A 105 -2.37 22.46 7.07
C GLY A 105 -1.88 22.28 8.49
N LYS A 106 -2.10 21.08 9.04
CA LYS A 106 -1.71 20.65 10.40
C LYS A 106 -0.47 21.43 10.85
N LYS A 107 -0.65 22.49 11.66
CA LYS A 107 0.48 23.25 12.19
C LYS A 107 1.36 22.23 12.88
N ARG A 108 2.59 22.08 12.38
CA ARG A 108 3.58 21.16 12.93
C ARG A 108 3.63 21.40 14.44
N SER A 109 3.65 20.32 15.23
CA SER A 109 3.64 20.46 16.70
C SER A 109 4.79 21.38 17.14
N SER A 110 4.54 22.23 18.14
CA SER A 110 5.53 23.22 18.64
C SER A 110 6.90 22.59 18.91
N SER A 111 6.91 21.38 19.47
CA SER A 111 8.11 20.58 19.72
C SER A 111 8.96 20.32 18.47
N SER A 112 8.33 20.06 17.32
CA SER A 112 9.05 19.86 16.04
C SER A 112 9.63 21.15 15.46
N GLN A 113 9.08 22.30 15.83
CA GLN A 113 9.56 23.61 15.41
C GLN A 113 10.72 24.09 16.28
N GLU A 114 10.66 23.83 17.59
CA GLU A 114 11.76 24.12 18.53
C GLU A 114 13.01 23.30 18.21
N MET A 115 12.89 21.99 17.98
CA MET A 115 14.05 21.15 17.64
C MET A 115 14.84 21.66 16.43
N ARG A 116 14.18 22.26 15.43
CA ARG A 116 14.87 22.81 14.25
C ARG A 116 15.77 24.01 14.60
N GLY A 117 15.42 24.79 15.62
CA GLY A 117 16.26 25.86 16.15
C GLY A 117 17.52 25.35 16.86
N HIS A 118 17.45 24.17 17.49
CA HIS A 118 18.60 23.54 18.14
C HIS A 118 19.65 23.05 17.13
N TYR A 119 19.22 22.50 15.99
CA TYR A 119 20.13 22.03 14.93
C TYR A 119 20.75 23.16 14.11
N ASN A 120 20.16 24.36 14.09
CA ASN A 120 20.65 25.47 13.28
C ASN A 120 21.65 26.38 14.02
N ASN A 121 22.14 25.97 15.21
CA ASN A 121 23.08 26.76 15.99
C ASN A 121 24.55 26.35 15.68
N PRO A 122 25.30 27.15 14.90
CA PRO A 122 26.67 26.80 14.51
C PRO A 122 27.65 26.73 15.69
N GLN A 123 27.38 27.42 16.81
CA GLN A 123 28.24 27.37 17.99
C GLN A 123 28.18 26.01 18.68
N LYS A 124 27.00 25.39 18.75
CA LYS A 124 26.83 24.04 19.33
C LYS A 124 27.54 22.97 18.49
N TRP A 125 27.46 23.09 17.16
CA TRP A 125 28.20 22.22 16.25
C TRP A 125 29.71 22.38 16.41
N LYS A 126 30.21 23.61 16.55
CA LYS A 126 31.64 23.85 16.82
C LYS A 126 32.10 23.15 18.11
N GLN A 127 31.32 23.23 19.19
CA GLN A 127 31.64 22.57 20.46
C GLN A 127 31.63 21.03 20.35
N LEU A 128 30.65 20.46 19.65
CA LEU A 128 30.60 19.02 19.39
C LEU A 128 31.79 18.56 18.54
N THR A 129 32.13 19.31 17.49
CA THR A 129 33.29 19.00 16.65
C THR A 129 34.60 19.14 17.42
N SER A 130 34.76 20.13 18.30
CA SER A 130 35.97 20.24 19.12
C SER A 130 36.11 19.07 20.09
N LEU A 131 35.01 18.65 20.74
CA LEU A 131 35.03 17.51 21.65
C LEU A 131 35.40 16.21 20.91
N GLY A 132 34.83 15.98 19.72
CA GLY A 132 35.18 14.85 18.87
C GLY A 132 36.65 14.86 18.45
N LYS A 133 37.20 16.03 18.09
CA LYS A 133 38.63 16.18 17.77
C LYS A 133 39.54 15.88 18.96
N THR A 134 39.20 16.36 20.16
CA THR A 134 39.96 16.07 21.39
C THR A 134 39.97 14.58 21.68
N LEU A 135 38.82 13.91 21.59
CA LEU A 135 38.71 12.48 21.86
C LEU A 135 39.50 11.65 20.85
N MET A 136 39.43 12.01 19.56
CA MET A 136 40.18 11.34 18.50
C MET A 136 41.68 11.59 18.61
N SER A 137 42.09 12.79 19.05
CA SER A 137 43.49 13.10 19.37
C SER A 137 44.00 12.27 20.55
N ALA A 138 43.20 12.13 21.62
CA ALA A 138 43.56 11.30 22.77
C ALA A 138 43.71 9.82 22.37
N TYR A 139 42.83 9.32 21.51
CA TYR A 139 42.90 7.95 21.00
C TYR A 139 44.13 7.70 20.12
N ASN A 140 44.47 8.63 19.22
CA ASN A 140 45.62 8.49 18.32
C ASN A 140 46.98 8.72 18.99
N ASN A 141 47.00 9.25 20.22
CA ASN A 141 48.21 9.40 21.04
C ASN A 141 48.39 8.24 22.05
N MET A 142 47.56 7.20 21.97
CA MET A 142 47.80 5.88 22.58
C MET A 142 48.36 4.91 21.54
#